data_AF-A0AA35X8T7-F1
#
_entry.id   AF-A0AA35X8T7-F1
#
_cell.length_a   1.000
_cell.length_b   1.000
_cell.length_c   1.000
_cell.angle_alpha   90.00
_cell.angle_beta   90.00
_cell.angle_gamma   90.00
#
_symmetry.space_group_name_H-M   'P 1'
#
loop_
_entity.id
_entity.type
_entity.pdbx_description
1 polymer ?
#
loop_
_entity_poly.entity_id
_entity_poly.type
_entity_poly.pdbx_seq_one_letter_code
_entity_poly.pdbx_strand_id
1 'polypeptide(L)'
;MACISSLASILSLLLSLSVTALGDIDVAPSLNASEDTFPLSGKSCCMRLPNNISLGLDENGTSVTVDVGKCVDICYSWVSGFAGLQQCNGECYAKRTTMKVFKLQTGEKEVSVIRSCRCGGAGRCRRLRKTVVYHPGTEHRVEVDVGQCSSRGGCGTDSCQVVHYDLKTIQSPKGTRNVPVVKTCKCVGGCHRLPHYEEVRMDGGQDVRPRGDGGEEGGSGEVTGQGEELEVPLALTVVDVGRCSSWTCPTPKPQCIP
;
A
#
# COMPACT_ATOMS: atom_id res chain seq x y z
N MET A 1 -76.73 -11.45 27.44
CA MET A 1 -76.74 -12.56 28.41
C MET A 1 -75.44 -12.51 29.20
N ALA A 2 -75.54 -12.51 30.53
CA ALA A 2 -74.51 -12.58 31.59
C ALA A 2 -73.45 -11.44 31.61
N CYS A 3 -73.57 -10.37 32.40
CA CYS A 3 -73.64 -10.18 33.87
C CYS A 3 -72.32 -10.35 34.64
N ILE A 4 -72.02 -9.27 35.36
CA ILE A 4 -70.82 -8.90 36.10
C ILE A 4 -70.91 -9.43 37.54
N SER A 5 -69.87 -10.10 38.05
CA SER A 5 -69.46 -10.28 39.46
C SER A 5 -68.20 -11.18 39.44
N SER A 6 -67.13 -11.04 40.22
CA SER A 6 -66.88 -10.40 41.48
C SER A 6 -65.38 -10.11 41.58
N LEU A 7 -65.02 -8.85 41.85
CA LEU A 7 -63.73 -8.47 42.42
C LEU A 7 -63.68 -8.94 43.89
N ALA A 8 -62.48 -8.92 44.50
CA ALA A 8 -62.25 -8.85 45.96
C ALA A 8 -62.04 -10.14 46.79
N SER A 9 -61.13 -11.05 46.39
CA SER A 9 -60.62 -12.06 47.35
C SER A 9 -59.13 -12.43 47.29
N ILE A 10 -58.31 -11.80 46.44
CA ILE A 10 -56.87 -12.14 46.34
C ILE A 10 -55.97 -10.93 46.67
N LEU A 11 -56.53 -9.88 47.27
CA LEU A 11 -55.80 -8.66 47.65
C LEU A 11 -55.35 -8.61 49.12
N SER A 12 -55.27 -9.72 49.86
CA SER A 12 -55.10 -9.60 51.33
C SER A 12 -54.16 -10.58 52.04
N LEU A 13 -53.29 -11.37 51.36
CA LEU A 13 -52.46 -12.32 52.13
C LEU A 13 -50.98 -12.51 51.77
N LEU A 14 -50.35 -11.67 50.96
CA LEU A 14 -48.88 -11.68 50.84
C LEU A 14 -48.24 -10.29 50.93
N LEU A 15 -48.76 -9.46 51.86
CA LEU A 15 -47.88 -8.57 52.61
C LEU A 15 -47.05 -9.43 53.57
N SER A 16 -45.75 -9.59 53.31
CA SER A 16 -44.68 -9.57 54.34
C SER A 16 -43.35 -10.01 53.76
N LEU A 17 -42.54 -9.05 53.28
CA LEU A 17 -41.08 -9.05 53.47
C LEU A 17 -40.56 -7.65 53.08
N SER A 18 -40.57 -6.79 54.08
CA SER A 18 -39.81 -5.54 54.16
C SER A 18 -38.31 -5.81 54.21
N VAL A 19 -37.48 -4.88 53.71
CA VAL A 19 -36.36 -4.22 54.43
C VAL A 19 -35.34 -3.60 53.44
N THR A 20 -35.32 -2.26 53.47
CA THR A 20 -34.21 -1.30 53.35
C THR A 20 -33.26 -1.24 52.15
N ALA A 21 -33.03 0.01 51.76
CA ALA A 21 -31.73 0.66 51.51
C ALA A 21 -31.38 1.01 50.05
N LEU A 22 -31.53 2.31 49.77
CA LEU A 22 -30.56 3.24 49.18
C LEU A 22 -29.64 2.71 48.06
N GLY A 23 -29.81 3.33 46.89
CA GLY A 23 -28.84 3.34 45.81
C GLY A 23 -29.41 4.13 44.64
N ASP A 24 -29.21 5.44 44.65
CA ASP A 24 -29.39 6.30 43.47
C ASP A 24 -28.60 5.71 42.30
N ILE A 25 -29.29 5.34 41.22
CA ILE A 25 -28.64 5.02 39.95
C ILE A 25 -28.59 6.32 39.17
N ASP A 26 -27.51 7.07 39.38
CA ASP A 26 -27.03 8.11 38.45
C ASP A 26 -26.71 7.45 37.10
N VAL A 27 -27.69 7.40 36.20
CA VAL A 27 -27.44 7.18 34.77
C VAL A 27 -27.08 8.52 34.13
N ALA A 28 -25.83 8.93 34.31
CA ALA A 28 -25.08 9.68 33.32
C ALA A 28 -23.58 9.45 33.55
N PRO A 29 -22.85 9.11 32.49
CA PRO A 29 -21.89 10.10 32.07
C PRO A 29 -22.33 10.68 30.74
N SER A 30 -22.50 12.00 30.79
CA SER A 30 -22.37 12.93 29.69
C SER A 30 -21.77 12.28 28.44
N LEU A 31 -22.61 12.03 27.43
CA LEU A 31 -22.14 12.21 26.07
C LEU A 31 -21.77 13.69 25.99
N ASN A 32 -20.51 14.00 26.33
CA ASN A 32 -19.80 15.10 25.72
C ASN A 32 -19.81 14.77 24.22
N ALA A 33 -20.91 15.09 23.56
CA ALA A 33 -20.86 15.63 22.22
C ALA A 33 -19.98 16.87 22.37
N SER A 34 -18.66 16.68 22.34
CA SER A 34 -17.82 17.73 21.80
C SER A 34 -18.51 18.10 20.51
N GLU A 35 -18.95 19.35 20.45
CA GLU A 35 -19.10 20.07 19.21
C GLU A 35 -17.72 20.08 18.53
N ASP A 36 -17.28 18.91 18.09
CA ASP A 36 -16.38 18.78 16.98
C ASP A 36 -17.17 19.37 15.84
N THR A 37 -16.95 20.67 15.70
CA THR A 37 -17.22 21.47 14.53
C THR A 37 -16.62 20.70 13.36
N PHE A 38 -17.38 19.74 12.83
CA PHE A 38 -17.04 19.09 11.58
C PHE A 38 -16.93 20.24 10.59
N PRO A 39 -15.78 20.44 9.93
CA PRO A 39 -15.69 21.46 8.91
C PRO A 39 -16.60 21.01 7.77
N LEU A 40 -17.88 21.42 7.81
CA LEU A 40 -18.84 21.33 6.72
C LEU A 40 -18.51 22.35 5.61
N SER A 41 -17.22 22.53 5.36
CA SER A 41 -16.65 23.23 4.23
C SER A 41 -15.54 22.35 3.67
N GLY A 42 -15.91 21.13 3.26
CA GLY A 42 -14.97 20.19 2.63
C GLY A 42 -15.67 18.91 2.20
N LYS A 43 -16.14 18.85 0.96
CA LYS A 43 -16.69 17.66 0.29
C LYS A 43 -15.58 16.60 0.10
N SER A 44 -15.14 15.93 1.16
CA SER A 44 -14.05 14.93 1.08
C SER A 44 -14.59 13.53 0.78
N CYS A 45 -14.97 13.31 -0.49
CA CYS A 45 -15.39 12.00 -0.98
C CYS A 45 -14.35 10.87 -0.85
N CYS A 46 -13.06 11.19 -0.72
CA CYS A 46 -11.98 10.20 -0.64
C CYS A 46 -11.17 10.40 0.63
N MET A 47 -11.27 9.44 1.55
CA MET A 47 -10.62 9.51 2.85
C MET A 47 -9.79 8.27 3.14
N ARG A 48 -8.80 8.44 4.02
CA ARG A 48 -7.98 7.34 4.53
C ARG A 48 -8.68 6.75 5.74
N LEU A 49 -8.97 5.46 5.69
CA LEU A 49 -9.35 4.67 6.87
C LEU A 49 -8.14 3.90 7.40
N PRO A 50 -8.08 3.62 8.72
CA PRO A 50 -7.06 2.76 9.29
C PRO A 50 -7.19 1.34 8.74
N ASN A 51 -6.06 0.68 8.51
CA ASN A 51 -5.99 -0.70 8.09
C ASN A 51 -4.73 -1.34 8.68
N ASN A 52 -4.91 -2.11 9.76
CA ASN A 52 -3.80 -2.72 10.47
C ASN A 52 -3.43 -4.06 9.83
N ILE A 53 -2.15 -4.24 9.54
CA ILE A 53 -1.58 -5.52 9.11
C ILE A 53 -0.54 -6.00 10.12
N SER A 54 -0.45 -7.30 10.32
CA SER A 54 0.65 -7.92 11.08
C SER A 54 1.86 -8.10 10.18
N LEU A 55 3.02 -7.64 10.65
CA LEU A 55 4.28 -7.75 9.90
C LEU A 55 5.08 -8.99 10.31
N GLY A 56 4.97 -9.41 11.57
CA GLY A 56 5.73 -10.52 12.16
C GLY A 56 6.12 -10.20 13.60
N LEU A 57 7.16 -10.86 14.09
CA LEU A 57 7.76 -10.60 15.40
C LEU A 57 8.96 -9.65 15.26
N ASP A 58 9.12 -8.72 16.20
CA ASP A 58 10.34 -7.93 16.36
C ASP A 58 11.50 -8.75 16.95
N GLU A 59 12.67 -8.14 17.04
CA GLU A 59 13.88 -8.76 17.63
C GLU A 59 13.68 -9.24 19.08
N ASN A 60 12.65 -8.75 19.79
CA ASN A 60 12.30 -9.14 21.16
C ASN A 60 11.18 -10.20 21.24
N GLY A 61 10.65 -10.66 20.11
CA GLY A 61 9.55 -11.64 20.08
C GLY A 61 8.15 -11.03 20.21
N THR A 62 8.02 -9.71 20.10
CA THR A 62 6.73 -9.00 20.14
C THR A 62 6.12 -8.88 18.76
N SER A 63 4.82 -9.17 18.62
CA SER A 63 4.12 -9.01 17.35
C SER A 63 4.02 -7.54 16.92
N VAL A 64 4.57 -7.21 15.76
CA VAL A 64 4.50 -5.88 15.16
C VAL A 64 3.27 -5.78 14.27
N THR A 65 2.35 -4.87 14.63
CA THR A 65 1.19 -4.50 13.81
C THR A 65 1.29 -3.04 13.38
N VAL A 66 0.90 -2.74 12.14
CA VAL A 66 1.08 -1.42 11.55
C VAL A 66 -0.16 -1.00 10.78
N ASP A 67 -0.64 0.21 11.04
CA ASP A 67 -1.65 0.87 10.23
C ASP A 67 -1.05 1.33 8.88
N VAL A 68 -1.26 0.55 7.83
CA VAL A 68 -0.89 0.94 6.46
C VAL A 68 -1.90 1.91 5.85
N GLY A 69 -3.13 1.92 6.37
CA GLY A 69 -4.25 2.67 5.87
C GLY A 69 -4.82 2.11 4.57
N LYS A 70 -6.06 2.50 4.25
CA LYS A 70 -6.73 2.24 2.98
C LYS A 70 -7.47 3.49 2.53
N CYS A 71 -7.42 3.81 1.24
CA CYS A 71 -8.25 4.87 0.69
C CYS A 71 -9.63 4.34 0.35
N VAL A 72 -10.66 4.99 0.89
CA VAL A 72 -12.06 4.62 0.70
C VAL A 72 -12.84 5.84 0.22
N ASP A 73 -13.70 5.60 -0.75
CA ASP A 73 -14.63 6.56 -1.33
C ASP A 73 -15.89 6.59 -0.45
N ILE A 74 -15.96 7.55 0.47
CA ILE A 74 -17.11 7.78 1.35
C ILE A 74 -17.56 9.21 1.10
N CYS A 75 -18.71 9.40 0.46
CA CYS A 75 -19.34 10.71 0.38
C CYS A 75 -20.67 10.74 1.10
N TYR A 76 -20.84 11.77 1.92
CA TYR A 76 -22.14 12.23 2.37
C TYR A 76 -22.46 13.51 1.61
N SER A 77 -23.52 13.51 0.83
CA SER A 77 -24.00 14.71 0.13
C SER A 77 -25.40 15.04 0.62
N TRP A 78 -25.53 16.16 1.31
CA TRP A 78 -26.80 16.78 1.61
C TRP A 78 -27.12 17.76 0.49
N VAL A 79 -27.80 17.28 -0.54
CA VAL A 79 -28.32 18.16 -1.60
C VAL A 79 -29.84 18.13 -1.50
N SER A 80 -30.43 19.25 -1.10
CA SER A 80 -31.88 19.52 -1.23
C SER A 80 -32.82 18.43 -0.68
N GLY A 81 -32.59 17.99 0.56
CA GLY A 81 -33.55 17.14 1.30
C GLY A 81 -33.55 15.65 0.94
N PHE A 82 -32.65 15.19 0.06
CA PHE A 82 -32.44 13.76 -0.20
C PHE A 82 -31.01 13.34 0.17
N ALA A 83 -30.88 12.23 0.89
CA ALA A 83 -29.60 11.59 1.14
C ALA A 83 -29.11 10.90 -0.15
N GLY A 84 -28.32 11.61 -0.94
CA GLY A 84 -27.67 11.06 -2.13
C GLY A 84 -26.24 10.63 -1.83
N LEU A 85 -25.89 9.39 -2.18
CA LEU A 85 -24.49 8.95 -2.25
C LEU A 85 -23.81 9.69 -3.41
N GLN A 86 -23.07 10.76 -3.10
CA GLN A 86 -22.09 11.28 -4.05
C GLN A 86 -20.93 10.26 -4.13
N GLN A 87 -20.20 10.23 -5.23
CA GLN A 87 -19.01 9.40 -5.35
C GLN A 87 -17.88 10.27 -5.91
N CYS A 88 -16.61 9.95 -5.62
CA CYS A 88 -15.52 10.50 -6.39
C CYS A 88 -15.83 10.37 -7.89
N ASN A 89 -15.70 11.47 -8.64
CA ASN A 89 -15.74 11.42 -10.09
C ASN A 89 -14.42 10.84 -10.62
N GLY A 90 -14.17 9.56 -10.35
CA GLY A 90 -12.92 8.85 -10.60
C GLY A 90 -12.54 7.89 -9.46
N GLU A 91 -11.35 7.31 -9.51
CA GLU A 91 -10.88 6.35 -8.50
C GLU A 91 -10.36 7.06 -7.25
N CYS A 92 -10.68 6.58 -6.05
CA CYS A 92 -10.09 7.08 -4.80
C CYS A 92 -8.77 6.35 -4.53
N TYR A 93 -7.66 7.09 -4.46
CA TYR A 93 -6.32 6.49 -4.35
C TYR A 93 -5.40 7.24 -3.38
N ALA A 94 -4.28 6.61 -3.03
CA ALA A 94 -3.26 7.18 -2.16
C ALA A 94 -2.48 8.28 -2.87
N LYS A 95 -2.67 9.54 -2.45
CA LYS A 95 -1.94 10.71 -2.99
C LYS A 95 -0.52 10.78 -2.44
N ARG A 96 -0.37 10.51 -1.14
CA ARG A 96 0.90 10.58 -0.43
C ARG A 96 1.05 9.35 0.45
N THR A 97 2.18 8.68 0.33
CA THR A 97 2.56 7.58 1.21
C THR A 97 3.94 7.86 1.80
N THR A 98 4.23 7.19 2.91
CA THR A 98 5.53 7.22 3.57
C THR A 98 6.06 5.81 3.60
N MET A 99 7.29 5.63 3.14
CA MET A 99 7.97 4.36 3.22
C MET A 99 8.60 4.19 4.61
N LYS A 100 8.20 3.15 5.32
CA LYS A 100 8.72 2.83 6.66
C LYS A 100 9.44 1.50 6.63
N VAL A 101 10.58 1.41 7.32
CA VAL A 101 11.33 0.16 7.48
C VAL A 101 11.12 -0.34 8.91
N PHE A 102 10.79 -1.62 9.04
CA PHE A 102 10.60 -2.32 10.30
C PHE A 102 11.65 -3.41 10.43
N LYS A 103 12.33 -3.48 11.57
CA LYS A 103 13.23 -4.58 11.90
C LYS A 103 12.41 -5.70 12.53
N LEU A 104 12.42 -6.87 11.90
CA LEU A 104 11.73 -8.07 12.34
C LEU A 104 12.76 -9.19 12.50
N GLN A 105 12.40 -10.27 13.18
CA GLN A 105 13.28 -11.46 13.26
C GLN A 105 13.56 -12.05 11.88
N THR A 106 12.63 -11.90 10.94
CA THR A 106 12.78 -12.36 9.55
C THR A 106 13.60 -11.39 8.68
N GLY A 107 14.06 -10.28 9.24
CA GLY A 107 14.84 -9.25 8.56
C GLY A 107 14.15 -7.89 8.51
N GLU A 108 14.76 -6.96 7.78
CA GLU A 108 14.19 -5.63 7.54
C GLU A 108 13.04 -5.73 6.51
N LYS A 109 11.88 -5.16 6.86
CA LYS A 109 10.71 -5.11 5.98
C LYS A 109 10.30 -3.68 5.70
N GLU A 110 10.27 -3.33 4.42
CA GLU A 110 9.84 -2.01 3.95
C GLU A 110 8.33 -2.02 3.66
N VAL A 111 7.59 -1.05 4.20
CA VAL A 111 6.13 -0.96 4.13
C VAL A 111 5.70 0.45 3.77
N SER A 112 4.86 0.58 2.74
CA SER A 112 4.27 1.85 2.33
C SER A 112 3.03 2.17 3.16
N VAL A 113 3.12 3.19 4.01
CA VAL A 113 2.02 3.70 4.83
C VAL A 113 1.32 4.88 4.14
N ILE A 114 0.02 4.77 3.89
CA ILE A 114 -0.78 5.86 3.31
C ILE A 114 -0.86 7.02 4.29
N ARG A 115 -0.68 8.25 3.81
CA ARG A 115 -0.84 9.48 4.61
C ARG A 115 -2.06 10.29 4.22
N SER A 116 -2.33 10.37 2.91
CA SER A 116 -3.48 11.11 2.40
C SER A 116 -4.02 10.46 1.15
N CYS A 117 -5.33 10.52 0.98
CA CYS A 117 -6.04 10.03 -0.20
C CYS A 117 -6.51 11.20 -1.07
N ARG A 118 -6.82 10.93 -2.34
CA ARG A 118 -7.40 11.91 -3.27
C ARG A 118 -8.28 11.22 -4.29
N CYS A 119 -9.37 11.87 -4.69
CA CYS A 119 -10.12 11.47 -5.87
C CYS A 119 -9.26 11.71 -7.13
N GLY A 120 -9.14 10.68 -7.97
CA GLY A 120 -8.75 10.84 -9.37
C GLY A 120 -9.87 11.53 -10.12
N GLY A 121 -9.53 12.22 -11.20
CA GLY A 121 -10.55 12.65 -12.16
C GLY A 121 -10.87 11.50 -13.11
N ALA A 122 -12.16 11.34 -13.42
CA ALA A 122 -12.67 10.41 -14.40
C ALA A 122 -12.10 10.71 -15.79
N GLY A 123 -12.08 9.68 -16.63
CA GLY A 123 -11.64 9.81 -18.01
C GLY A 123 -10.82 8.61 -18.49
N ARG A 124 -10.17 8.81 -19.64
CA ARG A 124 -9.29 7.83 -20.28
C ARG A 124 -8.11 7.46 -19.37
N CYS A 125 -7.54 6.28 -19.63
CA CYS A 125 -6.33 5.82 -18.96
C CYS A 125 -5.23 6.89 -18.95
N ARG A 126 -4.78 7.25 -17.76
CA ARG A 126 -3.70 8.21 -17.58
C ARG A 126 -2.92 7.95 -16.30
N ARG A 127 -1.72 8.51 -16.26
CA ARG A 127 -0.90 8.58 -15.05
C ARG A 127 -1.47 9.62 -14.09
N LEU A 128 -1.67 9.23 -12.84
CA LEU A 128 -1.95 10.10 -11.71
C LEU A 128 -0.71 10.24 -10.83
N ARG A 129 -0.58 11.40 -10.17
CA ARG A 129 0.52 11.71 -9.26
C ARG A 129 0.37 10.93 -7.95
N LYS A 130 1.40 10.19 -7.56
CA LYS A 130 1.49 9.49 -6.27
C LYS A 130 2.85 9.77 -5.66
N THR A 131 2.87 10.54 -4.58
CA THR A 131 4.13 10.90 -3.91
C THR A 131 4.45 9.88 -2.84
N VAL A 132 5.64 9.29 -2.89
CA VAL A 132 6.21 8.46 -1.83
C VAL A 132 7.31 9.24 -1.14
N VAL A 133 7.25 9.30 0.19
CA VAL A 133 8.32 9.86 1.03
C VAL A 133 9.22 8.72 1.49
N TYR A 134 10.45 8.69 1.01
CA TYR A 134 11.49 7.76 1.45
C TYR A 134 12.30 8.36 2.59
N HIS A 135 12.83 7.49 3.45
CA HIS A 135 13.64 7.84 4.63
C HIS A 135 13.03 8.97 5.48
N PRO A 136 11.78 8.83 5.95
CA PRO A 136 11.13 9.85 6.76
C PRO A 136 11.89 10.07 8.08
N GLY A 137 12.12 11.33 8.44
CA GLY A 137 12.75 11.69 9.72
C GLY A 137 14.28 11.59 9.75
N THR A 138 14.93 11.36 8.60
CA THR A 138 16.39 11.42 8.48
C THR A 138 16.81 12.54 7.52
N GLU A 139 18.11 12.85 7.47
CA GLU A 139 18.69 13.80 6.49
C GLU A 139 18.53 13.35 5.03
N HIS A 140 18.38 12.04 4.80
CA HIS A 140 18.19 11.42 3.49
C HIS A 140 16.73 11.44 3.03
N ARG A 141 15.86 12.23 3.69
CA ARG A 141 14.45 12.32 3.35
C ARG A 141 14.27 12.83 1.93
N VAL A 142 13.60 12.03 1.10
CA VAL A 142 13.31 12.40 -0.29
C VAL A 142 11.88 12.08 -0.67
N GLU A 143 11.26 12.98 -1.43
CA GLU A 143 9.90 12.81 -1.93
C GLU A 143 9.94 12.57 -3.44
N VAL A 144 9.34 11.47 -3.88
CA VAL A 144 9.33 11.04 -5.28
C VAL A 144 7.90 10.87 -5.74
N ASP A 145 7.52 11.53 -6.84
CA ASP A 145 6.30 11.19 -7.54
C ASP A 145 6.52 9.91 -8.36
N VAL A 146 6.23 8.75 -7.76
CA VAL A 146 6.32 7.45 -8.44
C VAL A 146 5.20 7.27 -9.46
N GLY A 147 4.09 8.00 -9.30
CA GLY A 147 2.92 7.90 -10.16
C GLY A 147 2.15 6.59 -10.00
N GLN A 148 0.95 6.55 -10.58
CA GLN A 148 0.15 5.33 -10.73
C GLN A 148 -0.79 5.48 -11.92
N CYS A 149 -1.20 4.37 -12.53
CA CYS A 149 -2.23 4.41 -13.58
C CYS A 149 -3.63 4.39 -12.97
N SER A 150 -4.56 5.09 -13.61
CA SER A 150 -5.99 5.03 -13.27
C SER A 150 -6.84 5.26 -14.51
N SER A 151 -7.98 4.55 -14.57
CA SER A 151 -8.86 4.56 -15.74
C SER A 151 -10.31 4.27 -15.40
N ARG A 152 -10.84 4.76 -14.27
CA ARG A 152 -12.25 4.53 -13.93
C ARG A 152 -13.15 4.93 -15.11
N GLY A 153 -13.69 3.92 -15.82
CA GLY A 153 -14.53 4.05 -17.03
C GLY A 153 -13.81 4.31 -18.36
N GLY A 154 -12.47 4.28 -18.43
CA GLY A 154 -11.70 4.82 -19.55
C GLY A 154 -11.16 3.83 -20.60
N CYS A 155 -11.30 2.51 -20.40
CA CYS A 155 -10.66 1.49 -21.25
C CYS A 155 -11.62 0.43 -21.84
N GLY A 156 -12.93 0.57 -21.66
CA GLY A 156 -13.88 -0.45 -22.15
C GLY A 156 -13.59 -1.82 -21.55
N THR A 157 -13.22 -2.80 -22.38
CA THR A 157 -12.82 -4.17 -21.98
C THR A 157 -11.37 -4.29 -21.52
N ASP A 158 -10.55 -3.28 -21.81
CA ASP A 158 -9.11 -3.31 -21.52
C ASP A 158 -8.82 -2.79 -20.10
N SER A 159 -7.61 -3.08 -19.60
CA SER A 159 -7.14 -2.57 -18.31
C SER A 159 -6.11 -1.46 -18.50
N CYS A 160 -6.16 -0.41 -17.69
CA CYS A 160 -5.15 0.65 -17.73
C CYS A 160 -3.91 0.24 -16.95
N GLN A 161 -2.84 0.01 -17.68
CA GLN A 161 -1.60 -0.51 -17.13
C GLN A 161 -0.42 0.41 -17.43
N VAL A 162 0.63 0.26 -16.63
CA VAL A 162 1.90 0.94 -16.87
C VAL A 162 2.59 0.24 -18.03
N VAL A 163 2.93 1.00 -19.07
CA VAL A 163 3.70 0.49 -20.22
C VAL A 163 5.15 0.99 -20.23
N HIS A 164 5.47 1.97 -19.38
CA HIS A 164 6.82 2.52 -19.28
C HIS A 164 7.10 3.07 -17.89
N TYR A 165 8.29 2.79 -17.36
CA TYR A 165 8.85 3.41 -16.17
C TYR A 165 10.17 4.11 -16.51
N ASP A 166 10.43 5.22 -15.84
CA ASP A 166 11.77 5.80 -15.72
C ASP A 166 12.38 5.35 -14.39
N LEU A 167 13.71 5.28 -14.28
CA LEU A 167 14.39 5.05 -13.01
C LEU A 167 14.85 6.38 -12.42
N LYS A 168 14.51 6.61 -11.15
CA LYS A 168 15.01 7.76 -10.38
C LYS A 168 15.94 7.30 -9.28
N THR A 169 17.20 7.73 -9.32
CA THR A 169 18.16 7.48 -8.24
C THR A 169 17.85 8.37 -7.04
N ILE A 170 17.81 7.78 -5.85
CA ILE A 170 17.68 8.44 -4.56
C ILE A 170 18.86 8.10 -3.67
N GLN A 171 19.23 9.03 -2.80
CA GLN A 171 20.21 8.76 -1.73
C GLN A 171 19.50 8.08 -0.56
N SER A 172 20.17 7.09 0.02
CA SER A 172 19.74 6.37 1.20
C SER A 172 20.90 6.26 2.19
N PRO A 173 20.63 5.98 3.47
CA PRO A 173 21.70 5.75 4.44
C PRO A 173 22.64 4.58 4.07
N LYS A 174 22.19 3.66 3.21
CA LYS A 174 22.96 2.50 2.74
C LYS A 174 23.59 2.73 1.35
N GLY A 175 23.65 3.97 0.86
CA GLY A 175 24.12 4.33 -0.49
C GLY A 175 23.01 4.79 -1.41
N THR A 176 23.18 4.70 -2.73
CA THR A 176 22.15 5.11 -3.70
C THR A 176 21.24 3.96 -4.11
N ARG A 177 19.96 4.25 -4.35
CA ARG A 177 18.97 3.27 -4.83
C ARG A 177 18.17 3.84 -6.01
N ASN A 178 17.82 3.00 -6.97
CA ASN A 178 16.94 3.39 -8.07
C ASN A 178 15.49 3.04 -7.76
N VAL A 179 14.58 4.00 -7.93
CA VAL A 179 13.14 3.86 -7.71
C VAL A 179 12.43 3.95 -9.06
N PRO A 180 11.57 2.98 -9.42
CA PRO A 180 10.78 3.04 -10.64
C PRO A 180 9.70 4.12 -10.53
N VAL A 181 9.64 4.98 -11.54
CA VAL A 181 8.67 6.06 -11.68
C VAL A 181 7.84 5.78 -12.92
N VAL A 182 6.53 5.58 -12.75
CA VAL A 182 5.59 5.42 -13.86
C VAL A 182 5.75 6.61 -14.80
N LYS A 183 5.93 6.38 -16.09
CA LYS A 183 5.98 7.45 -17.10
C LYS A 183 4.74 7.45 -17.96
N THR A 184 4.35 6.28 -18.45
CA THR A 184 3.28 6.14 -19.44
C THR A 184 2.29 5.06 -19.01
N CYS A 185 1.01 5.39 -19.09
CA CYS A 185 -0.12 4.48 -18.89
C CYS A 185 -0.89 4.34 -20.20
N LYS A 186 -1.31 3.12 -20.55
CA LYS A 186 -2.16 2.86 -21.72
C LYS A 186 -3.23 1.82 -21.38
N CYS A 187 -4.35 1.86 -22.11
CA CYS A 187 -5.30 0.75 -22.10
C CYS A 187 -4.65 -0.42 -22.82
N VAL A 188 -4.52 -1.54 -22.11
CA VAL A 188 -3.90 -2.76 -22.60
C VAL A 188 -4.92 -3.88 -22.49
N GLY A 189 -5.32 -4.40 -23.64
CA GLY A 189 -6.11 -5.61 -23.78
C GLY A 189 -5.22 -6.82 -24.05
N GLY A 190 -5.70 -8.02 -23.68
CA GLY A 190 -4.99 -9.28 -23.96
C GLY A 190 -3.68 -9.48 -23.17
N CYS A 191 -2.81 -10.35 -23.69
CA CYS A 191 -1.52 -10.68 -23.08
C CYS A 191 -0.45 -9.69 -23.56
N HIS A 192 0.16 -8.95 -22.62
CA HIS A 192 1.20 -7.96 -22.90
C HIS A 192 2.31 -8.02 -21.87
N ARG A 193 3.53 -7.64 -22.26
CA ARG A 193 4.68 -7.54 -21.36
C ARG A 193 4.57 -6.28 -20.52
N LEU A 194 4.48 -6.44 -19.22
CA LEU A 194 4.59 -5.35 -18.25
C LEU A 194 6.05 -5.19 -17.84
N PRO A 195 6.57 -3.96 -17.79
CA PRO A 195 7.89 -3.72 -17.24
C PRO A 195 7.90 -4.06 -15.75
N HIS A 196 8.85 -4.89 -15.34
CA HIS A 196 9.06 -5.33 -13.96
C HIS A 196 10.56 -5.30 -13.66
N TYR A 197 10.95 -4.51 -12.66
CA TYR A 197 12.34 -4.24 -12.38
C TYR A 197 12.79 -4.92 -11.09
N GLU A 198 13.91 -5.63 -11.16
CA GLU A 198 14.53 -6.28 -10.01
C GLU A 198 15.93 -5.74 -9.78
N GLU A 199 16.30 -5.59 -8.50
CA GLU A 199 17.66 -5.26 -8.08
C GLU A 199 18.49 -6.55 -8.15
N VAL A 200 19.27 -6.69 -9.22
CA VAL A 200 20.19 -7.83 -9.38
C VAL A 200 21.56 -7.39 -8.85
N ARG A 201 22.03 -8.13 -7.85
CA ARG A 201 23.40 -8.04 -7.37
C ARG A 201 24.27 -8.76 -8.40
N MET A 202 25.05 -8.01 -9.15
CA MET A 202 26.11 -8.60 -9.97
C MET A 202 27.19 -9.07 -8.99
N ASP A 203 27.11 -10.32 -8.53
CA ASP A 203 28.27 -10.95 -7.92
C ASP A 203 29.34 -11.00 -9.01
N GLY A 204 30.54 -10.51 -8.71
CA GLY A 204 31.69 -10.46 -9.63
C GLY A 204 32.13 -11.86 -10.04
N GLY A 205 31.35 -12.50 -10.91
CA GLY A 205 31.63 -13.80 -11.49
C GLY A 205 32.56 -13.62 -12.66
N GLN A 206 33.76 -14.18 -12.53
CA GLN A 206 34.75 -14.37 -13.58
C GLN A 206 34.11 -14.71 -14.92
N ASP A 207 34.66 -14.10 -15.96
CA ASP A 207 34.48 -14.43 -17.36
C ASP A 207 34.74 -15.94 -17.55
N VAL A 208 33.70 -16.78 -17.43
CA VAL A 208 33.78 -18.19 -17.83
C VAL A 208 33.75 -18.18 -19.34
N ARG A 209 34.92 -17.96 -19.93
CA ARG A 209 35.17 -18.24 -21.33
C ARG A 209 34.73 -19.68 -21.60
N PRO A 210 33.98 -19.95 -22.69
CA PRO A 210 33.65 -21.30 -23.08
C PRO A 210 34.95 -22.10 -23.24
N ARG A 211 34.97 -23.28 -22.62
CA ARG A 211 36.06 -24.26 -22.64
C ARG A 211 36.27 -24.71 -24.09
N GLY A 212 37.14 -23.99 -24.80
CA GLY A 212 37.73 -24.45 -26.05
C GLY A 212 38.82 -25.46 -25.72
N ASP A 213 38.62 -26.70 -26.15
CA ASP A 213 39.62 -27.77 -26.08
C ASP A 213 40.77 -27.49 -27.06
N GLY A 214 42.01 -27.60 -26.57
CA GLY A 214 43.18 -27.99 -27.38
C GLY A 214 44.24 -26.91 -27.64
N GLY A 215 45.46 -27.16 -27.13
CA GLY A 215 46.73 -26.75 -27.78
C GLY A 215 47.75 -26.03 -26.91
N GLU A 216 48.83 -26.74 -26.55
CA GLU A 216 50.04 -26.30 -25.84
C GLU A 216 50.80 -25.12 -26.48
N GLU A 217 51.44 -24.26 -25.67
CA GLU A 217 52.90 -24.19 -25.49
C GLU A 217 53.29 -23.05 -24.51
N GLY A 218 54.46 -23.19 -23.89
CA GLY A 218 54.85 -22.59 -22.61
C GLY A 218 55.27 -21.12 -22.58
N GLY A 219 55.55 -20.64 -21.36
CA GLY A 219 56.10 -19.31 -21.11
C GLY A 219 56.10 -18.97 -19.61
N SER A 220 57.25 -19.17 -18.95
CA SER A 220 57.52 -18.70 -17.59
C SER A 220 57.52 -17.17 -17.55
N GLY A 221 56.76 -16.58 -16.62
CA GLY A 221 56.66 -15.14 -16.42
C GLY A 221 56.22 -14.85 -14.99
N GLU A 222 57.19 -14.69 -14.11
CA GLU A 222 57.01 -14.18 -12.75
C GLU A 222 56.64 -12.69 -12.83
N VAL A 223 55.44 -12.33 -12.36
CA VAL A 223 55.06 -10.92 -12.12
C VAL A 223 54.61 -10.81 -10.67
N THR A 224 55.54 -10.33 -9.85
CA THR A 224 55.26 -9.71 -8.56
C THR A 224 54.56 -8.38 -8.81
N GLY A 225 53.32 -8.27 -8.34
CA GLY A 225 52.54 -7.05 -8.42
C GLY A 225 51.67 -6.91 -7.18
N GLN A 226 52.22 -6.26 -6.16
CA GLN A 226 51.41 -5.63 -5.11
C GLN A 226 50.56 -4.55 -5.78
N GLY A 227 49.24 -4.64 -5.67
CA GLY A 227 48.31 -3.67 -6.20
C GLY A 227 47.02 -3.75 -5.40
N GLU A 228 46.71 -2.64 -4.74
CA GLU A 228 45.66 -2.47 -3.74
C GLU A 228 44.31 -3.08 -4.13
N GLU A 229 43.67 -3.73 -3.14
CA GLU A 229 42.28 -4.14 -3.15
C GLU A 229 41.41 -2.89 -3.25
N LEU A 230 41.17 -2.43 -4.48
CA LEU A 230 40.16 -1.40 -4.74
C LEU A 230 38.81 -2.08 -4.51
N GLU A 231 38.21 -1.84 -3.34
CA GLU A 231 36.81 -2.19 -3.07
C GLU A 231 35.92 -1.55 -4.13
N VAL A 232 35.66 -2.28 -5.22
CA VAL A 232 34.69 -1.88 -6.23
C VAL A 232 33.33 -1.92 -5.54
N PRO A 233 32.61 -0.79 -5.42
CA PRO A 233 31.30 -0.81 -4.80
C PRO A 233 30.41 -1.71 -5.64
N LEU A 234 29.87 -2.75 -4.98
CA LEU A 234 28.89 -3.68 -5.54
C LEU A 234 27.79 -2.89 -6.26
N ALA A 235 27.88 -2.83 -7.58
CA ALA A 235 26.92 -2.11 -8.40
C ALA A 235 25.61 -2.91 -8.40
N LEU A 236 24.66 -2.49 -7.56
CA LEU A 236 23.27 -2.94 -7.70
C LEU A 236 22.74 -2.42 -9.03
N THR A 237 22.50 -3.32 -9.97
CA THR A 237 21.87 -2.98 -11.26
C THR A 237 20.40 -3.30 -11.19
N VAL A 238 19.58 -2.41 -11.75
CA VAL A 238 18.13 -2.61 -11.84
C VAL A 238 17.81 -3.05 -13.25
N VAL A 239 17.29 -4.27 -13.41
CA VAL A 239 17.04 -4.91 -14.72
C VAL A 239 15.55 -5.09 -14.93
N ASP A 240 15.03 -4.72 -16.11
CA ASP A 240 13.65 -5.06 -16.52
C ASP A 240 13.57 -6.54 -16.86
N VAL A 241 13.23 -7.37 -15.88
CA VAL A 241 12.95 -8.80 -16.08
C VAL A 241 11.61 -9.00 -16.81
N GLY A 242 10.72 -8.01 -16.76
CA GLY A 242 9.39 -8.05 -17.35
C GLY A 242 8.47 -9.12 -16.77
N ARG A 243 7.16 -8.90 -16.85
CA ARG A 243 6.16 -9.90 -16.48
C ARG A 243 4.95 -9.81 -17.39
N CYS A 244 4.38 -10.94 -17.78
CA CYS A 244 3.18 -10.92 -18.60
C CYS A 244 1.94 -10.62 -17.75
N SER A 245 0.99 -9.89 -18.32
CA SER A 245 -0.18 -9.36 -17.62
C SER A 245 -1.15 -10.41 -17.06
N SER A 246 -1.09 -11.68 -17.50
CA SER A 246 -1.97 -12.76 -17.04
C SER A 246 -1.33 -14.16 -17.08
N TRP A 247 -1.80 -15.06 -16.20
CA TRP A 247 -1.48 -16.49 -16.23
C TRP A 247 -2.12 -17.23 -17.42
N THR A 248 -3.11 -16.63 -18.07
CA THR A 248 -3.77 -17.18 -19.28
C THR A 248 -2.99 -16.90 -20.57
N CYS A 249 -1.81 -16.28 -20.48
CA CYS A 249 -0.91 -16.18 -21.62
C CYS A 249 -0.50 -17.60 -22.07
N PRO A 250 -0.65 -17.94 -23.35
CA PRO A 250 -0.30 -19.28 -23.84
C PRO A 250 1.18 -19.56 -23.55
N THR A 251 1.45 -20.70 -22.92
CA THR A 251 2.81 -21.23 -22.74
C THR A 251 3.27 -21.92 -24.04
N PRO A 252 4.56 -21.86 -24.40
CA PRO A 252 5.70 -21.38 -23.61
C PRO A 252 5.80 -19.84 -23.58
N LYS A 253 6.72 -19.30 -22.77
CA LYS A 253 6.88 -17.88 -22.43
C LYS A 253 7.37 -16.89 -23.54
N PRO A 254 7.60 -17.17 -24.85
CA PRO A 254 8.26 -16.16 -25.69
C PRO A 254 7.31 -15.15 -26.39
N GLN A 255 6.01 -15.06 -26.06
CA GLN A 255 5.07 -14.24 -26.85
C GLN A 255 4.29 -13.21 -26.04
N CYS A 256 4.93 -12.54 -25.08
CA CYS A 256 4.35 -11.32 -24.56
C CYS A 256 4.67 -10.21 -25.56
N ILE A 257 3.63 -9.75 -26.27
CA ILE A 257 3.78 -8.69 -27.30
C ILE A 257 4.48 -7.50 -26.63
N PRO A 258 5.57 -6.97 -27.22
CA PRO A 258 6.29 -5.82 -26.68
C PRO A 258 5.43 -4.55 -26.64
#